data_AF-A0A9E3X1E7-F1
#
_entry.id   AF-A0A9E3X1E7-F1
#
_cell.length_a   1.000
_cell.length_b   1.000
_cell.length_c   1.000
_cell.angle_alpha   90.00
_cell.angle_beta   90.00
_cell.angle_gamma   90.00
#
_symmetry.space_group_name_H-M   'P 1'
#
loop_
_entity.id
_entity.type
_entity.pdbx_description
1 polymer ?
#
loop_
_entity_poly.entity_id
_entity_poly.type
_entity_poly.pdbx_seq_one_letter_code
_entity_poly.pdbx_strand_id
1 'polypeptide(L)'
;MRIIELSGPIEDGMWSYGDPYPAPQITQIPPPDWLDYPVYSQTVSLAVQSGTYLETAAHMDRSRMPIDQLPLARCYGIDAVTLWIPKGANEAISAAELAAALANTGTTLQPGDALLVGTGWDKQWHAPNFVTDPPYFLAEAIDWVLEQQVGLLGGDTPRYDSPHNPQNFFP
;
A
#
# COMPACT_ATOMS: atom_id res chain seq x y z
N MET A 1 -1.65 21.00 -14.86
CA MET A 1 -1.91 19.91 -13.89
C MET A 1 -0.56 19.25 -13.57
N ARG A 2 -0.23 19.09 -12.29
CA ARG A 2 0.96 18.35 -11.87
C ARG A 2 0.53 16.91 -11.59
N ILE A 3 1.26 15.93 -12.13
CA ILE A 3 1.06 14.51 -11.85
C ILE A 3 2.23 14.07 -10.97
N ILE A 4 1.93 13.32 -9.91
CA ILE A 4 2.92 12.75 -8.98
C ILE A 4 2.69 11.24 -9.00
N GLU A 5 3.75 10.48 -9.24
CA GLU A 5 3.74 9.03 -9.13
C GLU A 5 4.05 8.64 -7.67
N LEU A 6 3.26 7.72 -7.11
CA LEU A 6 3.37 7.22 -5.74
C LEU A 6 3.71 5.72 -5.70
N SER A 7 3.74 5.01 -6.83
CA SER A 7 3.96 3.58 -6.86
C SER A 7 5.44 3.22 -6.79
N GLY A 8 5.74 2.12 -6.10
CA GLY A 8 7.05 1.49 -6.16
C GLY A 8 7.22 0.67 -7.44
N PRO A 9 8.45 0.52 -7.96
CA PRO A 9 8.70 -0.25 -9.16
C PRO A 9 8.40 -1.74 -8.95
N ILE A 10 7.84 -2.40 -9.96
CA ILE A 10 7.73 -3.87 -10.00
C ILE A 10 8.99 -4.40 -10.68
N GLU A 11 9.80 -5.14 -9.94
CA GLU A 11 11.08 -5.66 -10.40
C GLU A 11 11.15 -7.18 -10.20
N ASP A 12 11.94 -7.85 -11.05
CA ASP A 12 12.18 -9.29 -10.94
C ASP A 12 12.89 -9.60 -9.61
N GLY A 13 12.30 -10.51 -8.82
CA GLY A 13 12.86 -10.91 -7.54
C GLY A 13 12.86 -9.83 -6.44
N MET A 14 12.07 -8.75 -6.60
CA MET A 14 11.88 -7.78 -5.51
C MET A 14 11.28 -8.42 -4.25
N TRP A 15 11.19 -7.65 -3.16
CA TRP A 15 10.67 -8.13 -1.89
C TRP A 15 9.30 -8.84 -2.01
N SER A 16 9.07 -9.78 -1.10
CA SER A 16 7.79 -10.46 -0.91
C SER A 16 7.52 -10.64 0.58
N TYR A 17 6.32 -11.09 0.94
CA TYR A 17 5.99 -11.46 2.32
C TYR A 17 6.62 -12.79 2.78
N GLY A 18 7.42 -13.44 1.93
CA GLY A 18 7.93 -14.79 2.15
C GLY A 18 6.85 -15.85 1.94
N ASP A 19 7.20 -17.13 2.10
CA ASP A 19 6.28 -18.24 1.84
C ASP A 19 4.94 -18.07 2.59
N PRO A 20 3.79 -18.28 1.92
CA PRO A 20 3.61 -18.82 0.56
C PRO A 20 3.53 -17.75 -0.55
N TYR A 21 3.91 -16.49 -0.30
CA TYR A 21 3.85 -15.39 -1.25
C TYR A 21 5.12 -15.35 -2.12
N PRO A 22 5.05 -15.73 -3.41
CA PRO A 22 6.23 -15.71 -4.27
C PRO A 22 6.67 -14.28 -4.55
N ALA A 23 7.99 -14.06 -4.63
CA ALA A 23 8.54 -12.84 -5.21
C ALA A 23 8.10 -12.70 -6.68
N PRO A 24 7.86 -11.46 -7.18
CA PRO A 24 7.55 -11.24 -8.58
C PRO A 24 8.59 -11.88 -9.50
N GLN A 25 8.11 -12.49 -10.58
CA GLN A 25 8.93 -13.11 -11.62
C GLN A 25 8.64 -12.43 -12.95
N ILE A 26 9.66 -11.83 -13.56
CA ILE A 26 9.58 -11.17 -14.86
C ILE A 26 10.52 -11.91 -15.81
N THR A 27 9.95 -12.64 -16.77
CA THR A 27 10.73 -13.46 -17.71
C THR A 27 10.59 -12.94 -19.13
N GLN A 28 11.71 -12.73 -19.83
CA GLN A 28 11.67 -12.37 -21.24
C GLN A 28 11.17 -13.54 -22.09
N ILE A 29 10.21 -13.24 -22.98
CA ILE A 29 9.76 -14.15 -24.03
C ILE A 29 10.77 -14.05 -25.19
N PRO A 30 11.34 -15.17 -25.66
CA PRO A 30 12.19 -15.17 -26.84
C PRO A 30 11.46 -14.59 -28.05
N PRO A 31 12.15 -13.84 -28.95
CA PRO A 31 11.54 -13.34 -30.17
C PRO A 31 10.90 -14.50 -30.97
N PRO A 32 9.64 -14.37 -31.41
CA PRO A 32 9.01 -15.39 -32.22
C PRO A 32 9.65 -15.49 -33.61
N ASP A 33 9.93 -16.71 -34.06
CA ASP A 33 10.57 -16.97 -35.37
C ASP A 33 9.73 -16.52 -36.57
N TRP A 34 8.45 -16.24 -36.37
CA TRP A 34 7.50 -15.81 -37.41
C TRP A 34 7.42 -14.28 -37.59
N LEU A 35 8.27 -13.51 -36.90
CA LEU A 35 8.36 -12.06 -37.04
C LEU A 35 9.64 -11.66 -37.77
N ASP A 36 9.49 -10.81 -38.79
CA ASP A 36 10.61 -10.27 -39.57
C ASP A 36 11.29 -9.05 -38.92
N TYR A 37 10.90 -8.70 -37.68
CA TYR A 37 11.41 -7.54 -36.94
C TYR A 37 11.62 -7.88 -35.46
N PRO A 38 12.57 -7.22 -34.78
CA PRO A 38 12.83 -7.48 -33.37
C PRO A 38 11.65 -7.04 -32.50
N VAL A 39 11.29 -7.87 -31.53
CA VAL A 39 10.31 -7.55 -30.49
C VAL A 39 10.90 -7.81 -29.10
N TYR A 40 10.44 -7.02 -28.14
CA TYR A 40 10.70 -7.24 -26.72
C TYR A 40 9.38 -7.54 -26.03
N SER A 41 9.29 -8.67 -25.34
CA SER A 41 8.07 -9.14 -24.68
C SER A 41 8.45 -9.91 -23.43
N GLN A 42 7.60 -9.85 -22.40
CA GLN A 42 7.85 -10.47 -21.11
C GLN A 42 6.57 -11.08 -20.55
N THR A 43 6.70 -12.16 -19.78
CA THR A 43 5.66 -12.64 -18.86
C THR A 43 5.93 -12.08 -17.48
N VAL A 44 4.86 -11.73 -16.77
CA VAL A 44 4.93 -11.32 -15.36
C VAL A 44 4.05 -12.27 -14.54
N SER A 45 4.61 -12.80 -13.45
CA SER A 45 3.88 -13.55 -12.42
C SER A 45 4.16 -12.92 -11.07
N LEU A 46 3.11 -12.46 -10.38
CA LEU A 46 3.21 -11.83 -9.06
C LEU A 46 1.98 -12.18 -8.22
N ALA A 47 2.13 -12.13 -6.89
CA ALA A 47 0.97 -12.08 -6.01
C ALA A 47 0.27 -10.71 -6.15
N VAL A 48 -1.04 -10.68 -5.91
CA VAL A 48 -1.79 -9.40 -5.95
C VAL A 48 -1.30 -8.44 -4.86
N GLN A 49 -0.81 -8.98 -3.73
CA GLN A 49 -0.15 -8.25 -2.65
C GLN A 49 1.35 -8.10 -2.93
N SER A 50 1.73 -7.50 -4.05
CA SER A 50 3.13 -7.21 -4.38
C SER A 50 3.25 -5.80 -4.94
N GLY A 51 4.29 -5.09 -4.54
CA GLY A 51 4.53 -3.71 -4.96
C GLY A 51 3.57 -2.74 -4.28
N THR A 52 3.11 -1.73 -5.01
CA THR A 52 2.01 -0.86 -4.58
C THR A 52 0.69 -1.49 -5.01
N TYR A 53 -0.11 -1.93 -4.05
CA TYR A 53 -1.34 -2.68 -4.30
C TYR A 53 -2.54 -2.11 -3.53
N LEU A 54 -3.73 -2.58 -3.88
CA LEU A 54 -4.98 -2.26 -3.19
C LEU A 54 -5.61 -3.52 -2.62
N GLU A 55 -6.22 -3.38 -1.45
CA GLU A 55 -6.99 -4.43 -0.81
C GLU A 55 -8.39 -3.96 -0.49
N THR A 56 -9.28 -4.94 -0.34
CA THR A 56 -10.63 -4.76 0.16
C THR A 56 -10.79 -5.64 1.39
N ALA A 57 -11.89 -5.48 2.12
CA ALA A 57 -12.22 -6.37 3.23
C ALA A 57 -12.31 -7.86 2.81
N ALA A 58 -12.42 -8.17 1.51
CA ALA A 58 -12.37 -9.54 1.01
C ALA A 58 -11.04 -10.26 1.29
N HIS A 59 -9.97 -9.52 1.60
CA HIS A 59 -8.71 -10.08 2.07
C HIS A 59 -8.88 -10.87 3.38
N MET A 60 -9.76 -10.41 4.28
CA MET A 60 -10.03 -11.05 5.57
C MET A 60 -11.35 -11.84 5.57
N ASP A 61 -12.37 -11.35 4.85
CA ASP A 61 -13.71 -11.93 4.83
C ASP A 61 -14.21 -12.08 3.39
N ARG A 62 -14.16 -13.31 2.87
CA ARG A 62 -14.54 -13.63 1.47
C ARG A 62 -15.99 -13.32 1.12
N SER A 63 -16.86 -12.99 2.08
CA SER A 63 -18.23 -12.54 1.81
C SER A 63 -18.29 -11.07 1.39
N ARG A 64 -17.20 -10.33 1.55
CA ARG A 64 -17.08 -8.91 1.17
C ARG A 64 -16.76 -8.75 -0.32
N MET A 65 -16.90 -7.51 -0.77
CA MET A 65 -16.61 -7.10 -2.15
C MET A 65 -15.17 -7.46 -2.52
N PRO A 66 -14.94 -8.33 -3.53
CA PRO A 66 -13.60 -8.62 -4.01
C PRO A 66 -13.04 -7.46 -4.84
N ILE A 67 -11.71 -7.43 -5.00
CA ILE A 67 -11.00 -6.28 -5.59
C ILE A 67 -11.39 -6.01 -7.05
N ASP A 68 -11.70 -7.06 -7.82
CA ASP A 68 -12.15 -6.98 -9.22
C ASP A 68 -13.56 -6.39 -9.37
N GLN A 69 -14.30 -6.23 -8.26
CA GLN A 69 -15.62 -5.60 -8.22
C GLN A 69 -15.60 -4.21 -7.57
N LEU A 70 -14.43 -3.71 -7.15
CA LEU A 70 -14.31 -2.38 -6.56
C LEU A 70 -14.66 -1.30 -7.60
N PRO A 71 -15.70 -0.46 -7.37
CA PRO A 71 -16.04 0.60 -8.31
C PRO A 71 -14.92 1.64 -8.41
N LEU A 72 -14.52 2.01 -9.64
CA LEU A 72 -13.47 3.02 -9.87
C LEU A 72 -13.74 4.35 -9.17
N ALA A 73 -15.01 4.74 -9.00
CA ALA A 73 -15.38 5.97 -8.28
C ALA A 73 -14.93 5.99 -6.81
N ARG A 74 -14.51 4.85 -6.24
CA ARG A 74 -13.94 4.76 -4.89
C ARG A 74 -12.42 4.94 -4.84
N CYS A 75 -11.74 4.99 -5.98
CA CYS A 75 -10.27 5.08 -6.04
C CYS A 75 -9.73 6.02 -7.15
N TYR A 76 -10.59 6.56 -8.01
CA TYR A 76 -10.23 7.44 -9.10
C TYR A 76 -11.02 8.75 -9.03
N GLY A 77 -10.29 9.87 -9.14
CA GLY A 77 -10.89 11.21 -9.08
C GLY A 77 -11.49 11.56 -7.72
N ILE A 78 -11.01 10.92 -6.65
CA ILE A 78 -11.37 11.23 -5.26
C ILE A 78 -10.40 12.27 -4.67
N ASP A 79 -10.90 13.08 -3.74
CA ASP A 79 -10.04 13.99 -2.98
C ASP A 79 -9.14 13.19 -2.03
N ALA A 80 -7.95 13.73 -1.78
CA ALA A 80 -6.95 13.07 -0.94
C ALA A 80 -6.29 14.06 0.01
N VAL A 81 -6.12 13.64 1.27
CA VAL A 81 -5.32 14.34 2.27
C VAL A 81 -4.07 13.52 2.56
N THR A 82 -2.90 14.15 2.46
CA THR A 82 -1.61 13.52 2.76
C THR A 82 -1.12 13.96 4.14
N LEU A 83 -0.84 13.01 5.01
CA LEU A 83 -0.20 13.22 6.31
C LEU A 83 1.26 12.78 6.23
N TRP A 84 2.15 13.65 6.68
CA TRP A 84 3.57 13.33 6.78
C TRP A 84 3.95 13.09 8.24
N ILE A 85 4.27 11.84 8.56
CA ILE A 85 4.57 11.36 9.91
C ILE A 85 5.85 10.51 9.83
N PRO A 86 7.04 11.13 9.84
CA PRO A 86 8.31 10.41 9.74
C PRO A 86 8.43 9.30 10.79
N LYS A 87 8.81 8.10 10.37
CA LYS A 87 9.02 6.95 11.27
C LYS A 87 10.27 6.17 10.91
N GLY A 88 10.89 5.61 11.95
CA GLY A 88 11.93 4.60 11.86
C GLY A 88 11.38 3.18 11.88
N ALA A 89 12.31 2.22 11.82
CA ALA A 89 12.00 0.80 11.90
C ALA A 89 11.20 0.47 13.18
N ASN A 90 10.08 -0.26 13.03
CA ASN A 90 9.20 -0.67 14.13
C ASN A 90 8.65 0.47 15.00
N GLU A 91 8.62 1.72 14.51
CA GLU A 91 7.97 2.81 15.24
C GLU A 91 6.45 2.80 15.01
N ALA A 92 5.71 3.06 16.08
CA ALA A 92 4.26 3.05 16.05
C ALA A 92 3.69 4.42 15.63
N ILE A 93 2.61 4.42 14.86
CA ILE A 93 1.83 5.60 14.47
C ILE A 93 0.59 5.65 15.36
N SER A 94 0.45 6.71 16.14
CA SER A 94 -0.67 6.90 17.07
C SER A 94 -1.80 7.76 16.50
N ALA A 95 -3.00 7.65 17.08
CA ALA A 95 -4.13 8.53 16.76
C ALA A 95 -3.81 10.01 16.98
N ALA A 96 -3.05 10.32 18.03
CA ALA A 96 -2.64 11.69 18.35
C ALA A 96 -1.75 12.29 17.26
N GLU A 97 -0.83 11.50 16.69
CA GLU A 97 0.02 11.94 15.58
C GLU A 97 -0.78 12.15 14.30
N LEU A 98 -1.75 11.27 13.99
CA LEU A 98 -2.64 11.43 12.85
C LEU A 98 -3.48 12.72 12.99
N ALA A 99 -4.10 12.94 14.15
CA ALA A 99 -4.90 14.12 14.42
C ALA A 99 -4.06 15.42 14.36
N ALA A 100 -2.86 15.41 14.93
CA ALA A 100 -1.94 16.55 14.88
C ALA A 100 -1.46 16.83 13.45
N ALA A 101 -1.10 15.79 12.69
CA ALA A 101 -0.70 15.93 11.29
C ALA A 101 -1.84 16.46 10.43
N LEU A 102 -3.07 15.98 10.62
CA LEU A 102 -4.25 16.49 9.91
C LEU A 102 -4.48 17.97 10.22
N ALA A 103 -4.44 18.37 11.49
CA ALA A 103 -4.59 19.77 11.90
C ALA A 103 -3.54 20.68 11.24
N ASN A 104 -2.29 20.21 11.10
CA ASN A 104 -1.20 20.97 10.46
C ASN A 104 -1.41 21.17 8.95
N THR A 105 -2.21 20.34 8.28
CA THR A 105 -2.50 20.51 6.85
C THR A 105 -3.39 21.73 6.58
N GLY A 106 -4.14 22.20 7.60
CA GLY A 106 -5.19 23.21 7.42
C GLY A 106 -6.38 22.73 6.58
N THR A 107 -6.45 21.44 6.27
CA THR A 107 -7.51 20.81 5.47
C THR A 107 -8.48 20.05 6.36
N THR A 108 -9.74 19.94 5.95
CA THR A 108 -10.73 19.09 6.60
C THR A 108 -10.95 17.84 5.75
N LEU A 109 -10.63 16.69 6.33
CA LEU A 109 -10.92 15.38 5.73
C LEU A 109 -12.43 15.15 5.68
N GLN A 110 -12.97 14.81 4.50
CA GLN A 110 -14.39 14.50 4.31
C GLN A 110 -14.62 12.98 4.25
N PRO A 111 -15.81 12.49 4.65
CA PRO A 111 -16.19 11.10 4.42
C PRO A 111 -16.07 10.73 2.94
N GLY A 112 -15.37 9.64 2.66
CA GLY A 112 -15.08 9.16 1.30
C GLY A 112 -13.75 9.61 0.71
N ASP A 113 -13.06 10.58 1.31
CA ASP A 113 -11.72 11.00 0.88
C ASP A 113 -10.70 9.88 1.05
N ALA A 114 -9.59 9.97 0.30
CA ALA A 114 -8.40 9.20 0.58
C ALA A 114 -7.58 9.87 1.69
N LEU A 115 -7.11 9.07 2.66
CA LEU A 115 -6.09 9.47 3.62
C LEU A 115 -4.79 8.73 3.29
N LEU A 116 -3.73 9.48 2.97
CA LEU A 116 -2.43 8.93 2.61
C LEU A 116 -1.42 9.29 3.71
N VAL A 117 -0.84 8.28 4.36
CA VAL A 117 0.12 8.45 5.46
C VAL A 117 1.53 8.13 4.97
N GLY A 118 2.35 9.16 4.79
CA GLY A 118 3.75 9.01 4.42
C GLY A 118 4.65 8.98 5.66
N THR A 119 5.51 7.97 5.76
CA THR A 119 6.45 7.79 6.87
C THR A 119 7.93 7.96 6.45
N GLY A 120 8.20 7.92 5.15
CA GLY A 120 9.53 7.85 4.57
C GLY A 120 10.10 6.42 4.52
N TRP A 121 9.27 5.40 4.79
CA TRP A 121 9.67 4.00 4.75
C TRP A 121 9.85 3.48 3.33
N ASP A 122 9.25 4.14 2.33
CA ASP A 122 9.47 3.90 0.90
C ASP A 122 10.96 3.82 0.52
N LYS A 123 11.82 4.58 1.21
CA LYS A 123 13.28 4.56 1.00
C LYS A 123 13.93 3.21 1.31
N GLN A 124 13.24 2.34 2.04
CA GLN A 124 13.69 0.98 2.35
C GLN A 124 13.26 -0.04 1.30
N TRP A 125 12.68 0.35 0.16
CA TRP A 125 12.15 -0.57 -0.87
C TRP A 125 13.09 -1.74 -1.24
N HIS A 126 14.38 -1.47 -1.39
CA HIS A 126 15.39 -2.50 -1.72
C HIS A 126 16.09 -3.09 -0.49
N ALA A 127 15.75 -2.64 0.71
CA ALA A 127 16.40 -3.10 1.93
C ALA A 127 15.79 -4.44 2.39
N PRO A 128 16.60 -5.37 2.92
CA PRO A 128 16.11 -6.67 3.40
C PRO A 128 15.04 -6.57 4.48
N ASN A 129 14.99 -5.46 5.20
CA ASN A 129 14.06 -5.23 6.31
C ASN A 129 12.77 -4.50 5.89
N PHE A 130 12.56 -4.22 4.60
CA PHE A 130 11.39 -3.48 4.10
C PHE A 130 10.07 -4.03 4.66
N VAL A 131 9.94 -5.36 4.65
CA VAL A 131 8.72 -6.08 5.06
C VAL A 131 8.70 -6.47 6.53
N THR A 132 9.87 -6.67 7.14
CA THR A 132 9.97 -7.21 8.51
C THR A 132 9.87 -6.13 9.57
N ASP A 133 10.44 -4.95 9.31
CA ASP A 133 10.61 -3.91 10.32
C ASP A 133 9.84 -2.60 10.02
N PRO A 134 8.74 -2.58 9.23
CA PRO A 134 8.10 -1.33 8.90
C PRO A 134 7.49 -0.64 10.13
N PRO A 135 7.29 0.69 10.07
CA PRO A 135 6.35 1.37 10.94
C PRO A 135 4.96 0.71 10.88
N TYR A 136 4.21 0.80 11.97
CA TYR A 136 2.87 0.21 12.08
C TYR A 136 1.90 1.16 12.77
N PHE A 137 0.61 0.95 12.58
CA PHE A 137 -0.44 1.73 13.24
C PHE A 137 -0.79 1.08 14.57
N LEU A 138 -0.96 1.88 15.62
CA LEU A 138 -1.60 1.42 16.86
C LEU A 138 -3.10 1.17 16.63
N ALA A 139 -3.72 0.31 17.45
CA ALA A 139 -5.15 0.01 17.32
C ALA A 139 -6.00 1.28 17.37
N GLU A 140 -5.72 2.20 18.30
CA GLU A 140 -6.45 3.46 18.38
C GLU A 140 -6.24 4.37 17.17
N ALA A 141 -5.12 4.22 16.45
CA ALA A 141 -4.87 4.97 15.22
C ALA A 141 -5.79 4.48 14.10
N ILE A 142 -6.02 3.17 14.00
CA ILE A 142 -6.99 2.60 13.06
C ILE A 142 -8.42 2.99 13.43
N ASP A 143 -8.78 2.94 14.72
CA ASP A 143 -10.10 3.41 15.18
C ASP A 143 -10.34 4.86 14.78
N TRP A 144 -9.34 5.74 14.99
CA TRP A 144 -9.42 7.13 14.58
C TRP A 144 -9.64 7.28 13.06
N VAL A 145 -8.94 6.49 12.23
CA VAL A 145 -9.14 6.51 10.77
C VAL A 145 -10.55 6.08 10.38
N LEU A 146 -11.10 5.04 11.04
CA LEU A 146 -12.46 4.56 10.80
C LEU A 146 -13.51 5.62 11.17
N GLU A 147 -13.29 6.36 12.27
CA GLU A 147 -14.14 7.49 12.67
C GLU A 147 -14.16 8.62 11.63
N GLN A 148 -13.09 8.79 10.85
CA GLN A 148 -13.05 9.77 9.76
C GLN A 148 -13.85 9.33 8.52
N GLN A 149 -14.29 8.07 8.45
CA GLN A 149 -15.06 7.51 7.34
C GLN A 149 -14.37 7.67 5.97
N VAL A 150 -13.04 7.53 5.95
CA VAL A 150 -12.26 7.60 4.71
C VAL A 150 -12.68 6.53 3.70
N GLY A 151 -12.66 6.87 2.42
CA GLY A 151 -12.94 5.93 1.35
C GLY A 151 -11.77 4.98 1.07
N LEU A 152 -10.54 5.46 1.32
CA LEU A 152 -9.27 4.78 1.08
C LEU A 152 -8.23 5.21 2.13
N LEU A 153 -7.53 4.24 2.72
CA LEU A 153 -6.34 4.46 3.54
C LEU A 153 -5.12 3.94 2.78
N GLY A 154 -4.17 4.82 2.49
CA GLY A 154 -2.90 4.49 1.85
C GLY A 154 -1.70 4.81 2.75
N GLY A 155 -0.61 4.08 2.56
CA GLY A 155 0.64 4.30 3.27
C GLY A 155 1.83 3.78 2.48
N ASP A 156 3.03 4.17 2.90
CA ASP A 156 4.31 3.74 2.30
C ASP A 156 4.94 2.54 3.03
N THR A 157 4.18 1.89 3.90
CA THR A 157 4.58 0.65 4.58
C THR A 157 3.91 -0.56 3.94
N PRO A 158 4.60 -1.71 3.82
CA PRO A 158 3.99 -2.93 3.28
C PRO A 158 2.94 -3.53 4.24
N ARG A 159 3.03 -3.23 5.54
CA ARG A 159 2.11 -3.76 6.55
C ARG A 159 1.65 -2.64 7.46
N TYR A 160 0.38 -2.69 7.84
CA TYR A 160 -0.19 -1.71 8.79
C TYR A 160 -0.16 -2.20 10.24
N ASP A 161 -0.01 -3.50 10.48
CA ASP A 161 0.17 -4.09 11.81
C ASP A 161 1.60 -4.64 11.97
N SER A 162 2.06 -4.77 13.22
CA SER A 162 3.38 -5.30 13.55
C SER A 162 3.33 -6.79 13.92
N PRO A 163 4.14 -7.65 13.29
CA PRO A 163 4.29 -9.04 13.73
C PRO A 163 4.98 -9.15 15.10
N HIS A 164 5.72 -8.12 15.52
CA HIS A 164 6.41 -8.07 16.81
C HIS A 164 5.56 -7.49 17.94
N ASN A 165 4.58 -6.64 17.59
CA ASN A 165 3.62 -6.05 18.53
C ASN A 165 2.21 -5.97 17.92
N PRO A 166 1.51 -7.12 17.76
CA PRO A 166 0.23 -7.16 17.05
C PRO A 166 -0.84 -6.32 17.74
N GLN A 167 -1.48 -5.44 16.98
CA GLN A 167 -2.54 -4.56 17.46
C GLN A 167 -3.94 -5.19 17.31
N ASN A 168 -4.08 -6.24 16.50
CA ASN A 168 -5.30 -7.05 16.39
C ASN A 168 -6.56 -6.25 16.01
N PHE A 169 -6.40 -5.21 15.18
CA PHE A 169 -7.54 -4.43 14.66
C PHE A 169 -8.19 -5.06 13.41
N PHE A 170 -7.61 -6.14 12.88
CA PHE A 170 -8.27 -6.97 11.88
C PHE A 170 -9.17 -8.02 12.57
N PRO A 171 -10.44 -8.16 12.15
CA PRO A 171 -11.40 -9.07 12.76
C PRO A 171 -11.12 -10.56 12.51
#